data_AF-C1MPZ1-F1
#
_entry.id   AF-C1MPZ1-F1
#
_cell.length_a   1.000
_cell.length_b   1.000
_cell.length_c   1.000
_cell.angle_alpha   90.00
_cell.angle_beta   90.00
_cell.angle_gamma   90.00
#
_symmetry.space_group_name_H-M   'P 1'
#
loop_
_entity.id
_entity.type
_entity.pdbx_description
1 polymer ?
#
loop_
_entity_poly.entity_id
_entity_poly.type
_entity_poly.pdbx_seq_one_letter_code
_entity_poly.pdbx_strand_id
1 'polypeptide(L)' 'MSSARPRFSLELFKFATYLSIPIAMTVAFAANPENLETIIKRHAYVVYPPEGPKPPTNAEMKKIVEANRKKRKV' A
#
# COMPACT_ATOMS: atom_id res chain seq x y z
N MET A 1 18.23 2.20 -48.60
CA MET A 1 18.34 1.33 -47.42
C MET A 1 19.28 2.01 -46.42
N SER A 2 18.79 2.52 -45.28
CA SER A 2 19.64 3.21 -44.30
C SER A 2 20.55 2.19 -43.62
N SER A 3 21.85 2.29 -43.84
CA SER A 3 22.88 1.50 -43.14
C SER A 3 22.88 1.87 -41.66
N ALA A 4 22.25 1.02 -40.84
CA ALA A 4 22.32 1.13 -39.38
C ALA A 4 23.70 0.67 -38.91
N ARG A 5 24.67 1.58 -38.89
CA ARG A 5 25.94 1.34 -38.21
C ARG A 5 25.67 1.08 -36.72
N PRO A 6 26.19 0.01 -36.11
CA PRO A 6 25.98 -0.28 -34.70
C PRO A 6 26.55 0.88 -33.86
N ARG A 7 25.71 1.50 -33.03
CA ARG A 7 26.09 2.64 -32.17
C ARG A 7 26.46 2.10 -30.79
N PHE A 8 27.55 1.34 -30.73
CA PHE A 8 27.99 0.62 -29.53
C PHE A 8 28.07 1.52 -28.29
N SER A 9 28.55 2.76 -28.43
CA SER A 9 28.61 3.72 -27.32
C SER A 9 27.24 4.10 -26.76
N LEU A 10 26.24 4.27 -27.62
CA LEU A 10 24.88 4.62 -27.23
C LEU A 10 24.17 3.42 -26.57
N GLU A 11 24.43 2.23 -27.08
CA GLU A 11 23.90 0.98 -26.52
C GLU A 11 24.51 0.68 -25.14
N LEU A 12 25.83 0.84 -25.00
CA LEU A 12 26.54 0.70 -23.72
C LEU A 12 26.07 1.74 -22.71
N PHE A 13 25.89 3.00 -23.14
CA PHE A 13 25.36 4.05 -22.28
C PHE A 13 23.96 3.69 -21.76
N LYS A 14 23.04 3.32 -22.66
CA LYS A 14 21.68 2.87 -22.26
C LYS A 14 21.74 1.72 -21.27
N PHE A 15 22.55 0.69 -21.56
CA PHE A 15 22.71 -0.47 -20.70
C PHE A 15 23.26 -0.08 -19.32
N ALA A 16 24.31 0.73 -19.28
CA ALA A 16 24.89 1.23 -18.03
C ALA A 16 23.88 2.06 -17.23
N THR A 17 23.09 2.92 -17.88
CA THR A 17 22.02 3.69 -17.24
C THR A 17 20.93 2.77 -16.66
N TYR A 18 20.48 1.78 -17.42
CA TYR A 18 19.46 0.82 -16.97
C TYR A 18 19.89 0.01 -15.75
N LEU A 19 21.17 -0.31 -15.62
CA LEU A 19 21.69 -1.02 -14.44
C LEU A 19 22.01 -0.08 -13.28
N SER A 20 22.70 1.02 -13.56
CA SER A 20 23.22 1.90 -12.51
C SER A 20 22.11 2.61 -11.73
N ILE A 21 21.04 3.06 -12.40
CA ILE A 21 19.96 3.81 -11.74
C ILE A 21 19.25 2.96 -10.67
N PRO A 22 18.74 1.74 -10.95
CA PRO A 22 18.10 0.91 -9.94
C PRO A 22 19.04 0.50 -8.80
N ILE A 23 20.31 0.18 -9.11
CA ILE A 23 21.32 -0.17 -8.10
C ILE A 23 21.57 1.04 -7.18
N ALA A 24 21.81 2.21 -7.76
CA ALA A 24 22.04 3.44 -7.01
C ALA A 24 20.83 3.80 -6.15
N MET A 25 19.61 3.67 -6.67
CA MET A 25 18.38 3.89 -5.87
C MET A 25 18.29 2.92 -4.70
N THR A 26 18.59 1.64 -4.92
CA THR A 26 18.58 0.64 -3.85
C THR A 26 19.59 0.99 -2.76
N VAL A 27 20.81 1.35 -3.14
CA VAL A 27 21.85 1.70 -2.16
C VAL A 27 21.54 3.01 -1.43
N ALA A 28 21.08 4.04 -2.13
CA ALA A 28 20.81 5.34 -1.53
C ALA A 28 19.59 5.34 -0.60
N PHE A 29 18.52 4.64 -1.00
CA PHE A 29 17.23 4.70 -0.31
C PHE A 29 16.89 3.44 0.48
N ALA A 30 17.19 2.25 -0.05
CA ALA A 30 16.78 0.98 0.55
C ALA A 30 17.83 0.35 1.47
N ALA A 31 19.11 0.71 1.38
CA ALA A 31 20.14 0.19 2.27
C ALA A 31 20.02 0.74 3.71
N ASN A 32 19.37 1.89 3.88
CA ASN A 32 19.11 2.51 5.18
C ASN A 32 17.64 2.33 5.56
N PRO A 33 17.31 1.44 6.52
CA PRO A 33 15.93 1.13 6.87
C PRO A 33 15.16 2.37 7.38
N GLU A 34 15.84 3.30 8.06
CA GLU A 34 15.26 4.55 8.58
C GLU A 34 14.79 5.50 7.47
N ASN A 35 15.56 5.60 6.38
CA ASN A 35 15.20 6.43 5.22
C ASN A 35 14.00 5.81 4.49
N LEU A 36 14.04 4.50 4.28
CA LEU A 36 12.96 3.76 3.65
C LEU A 36 11.66 3.87 4.46
N GLU A 37 11.73 3.70 5.78
CA GLU A 37 10.60 3.85 6.69
C GLU A 37 10.01 5.28 6.64
N THR A 38 10.87 6.30 6.59
CA THR A 38 10.44 7.70 6.48
C THR A 38 9.70 7.97 5.16
N ILE A 39 10.19 7.43 4.04
CA ILE A 39 9.55 7.54 2.73
C ILE A 39 8.19 6.82 2.73
N ILE A 40 8.14 5.59 3.24
CA ILE A 40 6.91 4.80 3.33
C ILE A 40 5.87 5.53 4.18
N LYS A 41 6.24 6.05 5.35
CA LYS A 41 5.32 6.80 6.23
C LYS A 41 4.76 8.08 5.59
N ARG A 42 5.50 8.73 4.70
CA ARG A 42 5.03 9.93 3.97
C ARG A 42 3.99 9.60 2.90
N HIS A 43 4.06 8.41 2.29
CA HIS A 43 3.22 8.04 1.14
C HIS A 43 2.12 7.02 1.46
N ALA A 44 2.30 6.18 2.48
CA ALA A 44 1.33 5.17 2.87
C ALA A 44 0.32 5.76 3.86
N TYR A 45 -0.83 6.18 3.34
CA TYR A 45 -1.96 6.59 4.17
C TYR A 45 -2.81 5.36 4.51
N VAL A 46 -2.50 4.70 5.62
CA VAL A 46 -3.39 3.68 6.19
C VAL A 46 -4.38 4.38 7.11
N VAL A 47 -5.60 4.59 6.62
CA VAL A 47 -6.72 5.01 7.46
C VAL A 47 -7.36 3.77 8.03
N TYR A 48 -7.22 3.58 9.33
CA TYR A 48 -8.13 2.67 10.01
C TYR A 48 -9.54 3.27 9.95
N PRO A 49 -10.54 2.51 9.49
CA PRO A 49 -11.91 2.96 9.58
C PRO A 49 -12.22 3.27 11.05
N PRO A 50 -13.05 4.29 11.33
CA PRO A 50 -13.43 4.58 12.69
C PRO A 50 -13.99 3.31 13.35
N GLU A 51 -13.56 3.04 14.58
CA GLU A 51 -14.04 1.92 15.37
C GLU A 51 -15.56 1.86 15.29
N GLY A 52 -16.09 0.70 14.91
CA GLY A 52 -17.52 0.49 14.80
C GLY A 52 -18.21 0.72 16.15
N PRO A 53 -19.53 0.99 16.16
CA PRO A 53 -20.27 1.06 17.41
C PRO A 53 -20.04 -0.23 18.20
N LYS A 54 -19.79 -0.11 19.51
CA LYS A 54 -19.61 -1.26 20.38
C LYS A 54 -20.79 -2.22 20.19
N PRO A 55 -20.54 -3.54 20.14
CA PRO A 55 -21.61 -4.52 20.09
C PRO A 55 -22.59 -4.28 21.26
N PRO A 56 -23.90 -4.44 21.04
CA PRO A 56 -24.89 -4.31 22.10
C PRO A 56 -24.57 -5.28 23.25
N THR A 57 -24.77 -4.82 24.49
CA THR A 57 -24.56 -5.67 25.67
C THR A 57 -25.60 -6.79 25.75
N ASN A 58 -25.30 -7.85 26.50
CA ASN A 58 -26.20 -9.01 26.66
C ASN A 58 -27.62 -8.61 27.12
N ALA A 59 -27.73 -7.59 27.97
CA ALA A 59 -29.03 -7.07 28.43
C ALA A 59 -29.81 -6.36 27.30
N GLU A 60 -29.12 -5.60 26.46
CA GLU A 60 -29.69 -4.92 25.30
C GLU A 60 -30.08 -5.92 24.21
N MET A 61 -29.26 -6.96 24.00
CA MET A 61 -29.56 -8.07 23.09
C MET A 61 -30.87 -8.78 23.46
N LYS A 62 -31.10 -9.06 24.74
CA LYS A 62 -32.37 -9.66 25.21
C LYS A 62 -33.58 -8.78 24.88
N LYS A 63 -33.46 -7.46 25.09
CA LYS A 63 -34.52 -6.50 24.76
C LYS A 63 -34.82 -6.45 23.25
N ILE A 64 -33.78 -6.48 22.41
CA ILE A 64 -33.92 -6.52 20.95
C ILE A 64 -34.64 -7.80 20.50
N VAL A 65 -34.28 -8.96 21.08
CA VAL A 65 -34.92 -10.25 20.78
C VAL A 65 -36.41 -10.23 21.17
N GLU A 66 -36.75 -9.72 22.35
CA GLU A 66 -38.14 -9.61 22.80
C GLU A 66 -38.96 -8.65 21.94
N ALA A 67 -38.38 -7.51 21.55
CA ALA A 67 -39.03 -6.55 20.66
C ALA A 67 -39.32 -7.15 19.27
N ASN A 68 -38.36 -7.88 18.70
CA ASN A 68 -38.54 -8.59 17.42
C ASN A 68 -39.59 -9.71 17.52
N ARG A 69 -39.64 -10.42 18.66
CA ARG A 69 -40.66 -11.45 18.90
C ARG A 69 -42.06 -10.86 19.02
N LYS A 70 -42.21 -9.67 19.60
CA LYS A 70 -43.49 -8.95 19.66
C LYS A 70 -43.90 -8.44 18.28
N LYS A 71 -42.97 -7.85 17.50
CA LYS A 71 -43.24 -7.39 16.13
C LYS A 71 -43.64 -8.52 15.18
N ARG A 72 -43.12 -9.74 15.36
CA ARG A 72 -43.52 -10.93 14.58
C ARG A 72 -44.90 -11.50 14.95
N LYS A 73 -45.48 -11.07 16.07
CA LYS A 73 -46.80 -11.53 16.54
C LYS A 73 -47.94 -10.56 16.22
N VAL A 74 -47.61 -9.41 15.63
CA VAL A 74 -48.54 -8.43 15.03
C VAL A 74 -48.54 -8.67 13.53
#